data_AF-A0A1V6EEQ2-F1
#
_entry.id   AF-A0A1V6EEQ2-F1
#
_cell.length_a   1.000
_cell.length_b   1.000
_cell.length_c   1.000
_cell.angle_alpha   90.00
_cell.angle_beta   90.00
_cell.angle_gamma   90.00
#
_symmetry.space_group_name_H-M   'P 1'
#
loop_
_entity.id
_entity.type
_entity.pdbx_description
1 polymer ?
#
loop_
_entity_poly.entity_id
_entity_poly.type
_entity_poly.pdbx_seq_one_letter_code
_entity_poly.pdbx_strand_id
1 'polypeptide(L)' 'MASGSGSCGAALASMITGRVNRRVAVHLVYGILNVEWAEEGSVYQEGPATEVYCGLWPEEQ' A
#
# COMPACT_ATOMS: atom_id res chain seq x y z
N MET A 1 0.39 -9.42 7.99
CA MET A 1 1.38 -8.33 8.19
C MET A 1 1.78 -7.77 6.83
N ALA A 2 1.15 -6.68 6.42
CA ALA A 2 1.50 -5.91 5.24
C ALA A 2 1.54 -4.45 5.70
N SER A 3 2.73 -3.84 5.77
CA SER A 3 2.81 -2.41 6.08
C SER A 3 2.64 -1.65 4.77
N GLY A 4 1.46 -1.08 4.55
CA GLY A 4 1.21 -0.25 3.36
C GLY A 4 2.20 0.92 3.30
N SER A 5 2.36 1.66 4.39
CA SER A 5 3.31 2.78 4.46
C SER A 5 4.75 2.37 4.19
N GLY A 6 5.21 1.24 4.73
CA GLY A 6 6.56 0.71 4.43
C GLY A 6 6.75 0.34 2.96
N SER A 7 5.71 -0.21 2.33
CA SER A 7 5.72 -0.57 0.91
C SER A 7 5.86 0.67 0.02
N CYS A 8 5.09 1.73 0.31
CA CYS A 8 5.21 3.01 -0.39
C CYS A 8 6.61 3.63 -0.22
N GLY A 9 7.15 3.64 1.00
CA GLY A 9 8.48 4.20 1.27
C GLY A 9 9.59 3.48 0.51
N ALA A 10 9.60 2.15 0.52
CA ALA A 10 10.60 1.35 -0.19
C ALA A 10 10.48 1.49 -1.71
N ALA A 11 9.25 1.49 -2.25
CA ALA A 11 9.00 1.69 -3.66
C ALA A 11 9.46 3.09 -4.12
N LEU A 12 9.07 4.15 -3.40
CA LEU A 12 9.47 5.52 -3.73
C LEU A 12 10.99 5.70 -3.67
N ALA A 13 11.67 5.17 -2.65
CA ALA A 13 13.13 5.22 -2.57
C ALA A 13 13.81 4.50 -3.75
N SER A 14 13.25 3.38 -4.20
CA SER A 14 13.76 2.64 -5.37
C SER A 14 13.56 3.43 -6.67
N MET A 15 12.45 4.14 -6.81
CA MET A 15 12.15 5.00 -7.97
C MET A 15 13.06 6.24 -8.01
N ILE A 16 13.21 6.95 -6.88
CA ILE A 16 14.07 8.14 -6.77
C ILE A 16 15.53 7.79 -7.11
N THR A 17 15.95 6.57 -6.77
CA THR A 17 17.31 6.10 -7.04
C THR A 17 17.48 5.40 -8.41
N GLY A 18 16.46 5.44 -9.27
CA GLY A 18 16.54 4.92 -10.64
C GLY A 18 16.66 3.40 -10.75
N ARG A 19 16.30 2.65 -9.70
CA ARG A 19 16.39 1.18 -9.68
C ARG A 19 15.18 0.49 -10.31
N VAL A 20 14.05 1.19 -10.35
CA VAL A 20 12.77 0.70 -10.88
C VAL A 20 12.02 1.84 -11.54
N ASN A 21 11.05 1.48 -12.39
CA ASN A 21 10.12 2.43 -12.99
C ASN A 21 9.17 3.02 -11.93
N ARG A 22 8.47 4.09 -12.30
CA ARG A 22 7.53 4.81 -11.41
C ARG A 22 6.29 4.01 -10.99
N ARG A 23 6.10 2.81 -11.54
CA ARG A 23 5.04 1.88 -11.16
C ARG A 23 5.62 0.50 -10.93
N VAL A 24 5.36 -0.08 -9.76
CA VAL A 24 5.91 -1.38 -9.34
C VAL A 24 4.90 -2.22 -8.57
N ALA A 25 5.08 -3.53 -8.64
CA ALA A 25 4.45 -4.49 -7.74
C ALA A 25 5.38 -4.77 -6.56
N VAL A 26 4.94 -4.46 -5.35
CA VAL A 26 5.65 -4.77 -4.11
C VAL A 26 5.17 -6.12 -3.59
N HIS A 27 6.06 -7.10 -3.57
CA HIS A 27 5.78 -8.44 -3.07
C HIS A 27 5.95 -8.48 -1.55
N LEU A 28 4.85 -8.73 -0.83
CA LEU A 28 4.80 -8.88 0.62
C LEU A 28 4.54 -10.34 0.97
N VAL A 29 4.80 -10.70 2.23
CA VAL A 29 4.57 -12.07 2.74
C VAL A 29 3.15 -12.57 2.49
N TYR A 30 2.16 -11.66 2.48
CA TYR A 30 0.73 -11.99 2.38
C TYR A 30 0.04 -11.45 1.12
N GLY A 31 0.79 -11.05 0.09
CA GLY A 31 0.20 -10.58 -1.16
C GLY A 31 1.04 -9.54 -1.88
N ILE A 32 0.43 -8.87 -2.85
CA ILE A 32 1.07 -7.87 -3.70
C ILE A 32 0.35 -6.53 -3.50
N LEU A 33 1.11 -5.44 -3.42
CA LEU A 33 0.60 -4.08 -3.52
C LEU A 33 1.16 -3.42 -4.77
N ASN A 34 0.32 -2.74 -5.53
CA ASN A 34 0.75 -1.88 -6.62
C ASN A 34 1.07 -0.50 -6.04
N VAL A 35 2.27 0.02 -6.33
CA VAL A 35 2.67 1.38 -5.95
C VAL A 35 3.00 2.16 -7.21
N GLU A 36 2.42 3.36 -7.32
CA GLU A 36 2.65 4.30 -8.42
C GLU A 36 3.07 5.66 -7.87
N TRP A 37 4.16 6.21 -8.40
CA TRP A 37 4.55 7.59 -8.19
C TRP A 37 4.11 8.41 -9.41
N ALA A 38 3.03 9.18 -9.23
CA ALA A 38 2.41 9.95 -10.30
C ALA A 38 3.21 11.22 -10.62
N GLU A 39 3.05 11.77 -11.82
CA GLU A 39 3.88 12.88 -12.32
C GLU A 39 3.75 14.16 -11.48
N GLU A 40 2.58 14.40 -10.90
CA GLU A 40 2.29 15.49 -9.98
C GLU A 40 2.96 15.34 -8.60
N GLY A 41 3.61 14.21 -8.34
CA GLY A 41 4.39 13.96 -7.12
C GLY A 41 3.69 13.08 -6.08
N SER A 42 2.41 12.77 -6.25
CA SER A 42 1.64 11.90 -5.36
C SER A 42 2.07 10.43 -5.45
N VAL A 43 2.00 9.71 -4.34
CA VAL A 43 2.21 8.25 -4.29
C VAL A 43 0.88 7.56 -4.06
N TYR A 44 0.50 6.70 -4.98
CA TYR A 44 -0.71 5.89 -4.92
C TYR A 44 -0.36 4.45 -4.57
N GLN A 45 -1.23 3.81 -3.79
CA GLN A 45 -1.13 2.40 -3.43
C GLN A 45 -2.47 1.72 -3.66
N GLU A 46 -2.43 0.59 -4.36
CA GLU A 46 -3.59 -0.26 -4.59
C GLU A 46 -3.32 -1.68 -4.10
N GLY A 47 -4.32 -2.28 -3.47
CA GLY A 47 -4.27 -3.65 -2.98
C GLY A 47 -5.64 -4.14 -2.56
N PRO A 48 -5.80 -5.45 -2.34
CA PRO A 48 -7.08 -6.02 -1.94
C PRO A 48 -7.47 -5.58 -0.52
N ALA A 49 -8.76 -5.37 -0.31
CA ALA A 49 -9.38 -5.21 1.00
C ALA A 49 -10.47 -6.28 1.18
N THR A 50 -10.61 -6.80 2.39
CA THR A 50 -11.59 -7.85 2.70
C THR A 50 -12.21 -7.59 4.05
N GLU A 51 -13.55 -7.53 4.08
CA GLU A 51 -14.30 -7.51 5.33
C GLU A 51 -14.22 -8.90 5.99
N VAL A 52 -13.81 -8.93 7.26
CA VAL A 52 -13.66 -10.18 8.02
C VAL A 52 -14.80 -10.40 9.00
N TYR A 53 -15.42 -9.34 9.51
CA TYR A 53 -16.59 -9.39 10.39
C TYR A 53 -17.30 -8.03 10.38
N CYS A 54 -18.55 -8.01 10.87
CA CYS A 54 -19.31 -6.80 11.19
C CYS A 54 -19.87 -6.93 12.61
N GLY A 55 -19.99 -5.82 13.33
CA GLY A 55 -20.46 -5.79 14.72
C GLY A 55 -21.15 -4.48 15.09
N LEU A 56 -22.01 -4.55 16.11
CA LEU A 56 -22.66 -3.39 16.72
C LEU A 56 -21.96 -3.05 18.03
N TRP A 57 -21.62 -1.78 18.25
CA TRP A 57 -21.13 -1.32 19.55
C TRP A 57 -22.33 -1.02 20.46
N PRO A 58 -22.45 -1.66 21.64
CA PRO A 58 -23.54 -1.37 22.56
C PRO A 58 -23.38 0.03 23.17
N GLU A 59 -24.47 0.78 23.27
CA GLU A 59 -24.52 2.01 24.06
C GLU A 59 -24.63 1.64 25.55
N GLU A 60 -23.86 2.32 26.42
CA GLU A 60 -23.99 2.17 27.87
C GLU A 60 -25.37 2.65 28.32
N GLN A 61 -26.08 1.82 29.11
CA GLN A 61 -27.36 2.17 29.74
C GLN A 61 -27.15 2.94 31.04
#